data_AF-A0A2X3E513-F1
#
_entry.id   AF-A0A2X3E513-F1
#
_cell.length_a   1.000
_cell.length_b   1.000
_cell.length_c   1.000
_cell.angle_alpha   90.00
_cell.angle_beta   90.00
_cell.angle_gamma   90.00
#
_symmetry.space_group_name_H-M   'P 1'
#
loop_
_entity.id
_entity.type
_entity.pdbx_description
1 polymer ?
#
loop_
_entity_poly.entity_id
_entity_poly.type
_entity_poly.pdbx_seq_one_letter_code
_entity_poly.pdbx_strand_id
1 'polypeptide(L)' 'MRHTLAQALHRFFNEQGFFWVSTPLITASDTEGAGEMFRVSTLDLENLPRNDSGQSRFDKDFFGKESFLTVSAN' A
#
# COMPACT_ATOMS: atom_id res chain seq x y z
N MET A 1 -8.06 -0.26 27.05
CA MET A 1 -8.71 0.81 26.27
C MET A 1 -8.75 0.52 24.77
N ARG A 2 -7.62 0.43 24.03
CA ARG A 2 -7.62 0.19 22.56
C ARG A 2 -8.37 -1.08 22.14
N HIS A 3 -8.14 -2.19 22.84
CA HIS A 3 -8.77 -3.47 22.55
C HIS A 3 -10.30 -3.41 22.65
N THR A 4 -10.82 -2.82 23.73
CA THR A 4 -12.25 -2.68 23.98
C THR A 4 -12.95 -1.85 22.91
N LEU A 5 -12.34 -0.73 22.50
CA LEU A 5 -12.89 0.12 21.45
C LEU A 5 -12.89 -0.58 20.08
N ALA A 6 -11.80 -1.27 19.73
CA ALA A 6 -11.74 -2.03 18.49
C ALA A 6 -12.85 -3.10 18.44
N GLN A 7 -13.04 -3.87 19.51
CA GLN A 7 -14.11 -4.86 19.59
C GLN A 7 -15.51 -4.24 19.47
N ALA A 8 -15.75 -3.09 20.08
CA ALA A 8 -17.04 -2.40 19.99
C ALA A 8 -17.35 -1.96 18.55
N LEU A 9 -16.36 -1.41 17.83
CA LEU A 9 -16.51 -1.03 16.42
C LEU A 9 -16.82 -2.23 15.54
N HIS A 10 -16.08 -3.33 15.70
CA HIS A 10 -16.34 -4.56 14.93
C HIS A 10 -17.76 -5.09 15.14
N ARG A 11 -18.25 -5.09 16.39
CA ARG A 11 -19.62 -5.54 16.71
C ARG A 11 -20.67 -4.64 16.07
N PHE A 12 -20.53 -3.33 16.21
CA PHE A 12 -21.45 -2.36 15.62
C PHE A 12 -21.61 -2.58 14.11
N PHE A 13 -20.50 -2.62 13.36
CA PHE A 13 -20.55 -2.80 11.92
C PHE A 13 -21.11 -4.17 11.52
N ASN A 14 -20.77 -5.24 12.25
CA ASN A 14 -21.32 -6.57 12.01
C ASN A 14 -22.84 -6.63 12.24
N GLU A 15 -23.36 -5.99 13.29
CA GLU A 15 -24.81 -5.92 13.57
C GLU A 15 -25.58 -5.13 12.51
N GLN A 16 -24.94 -4.14 11.89
CA GLN A 16 -25.50 -3.38 10.76
C GLN A 16 -25.35 -4.11 9.42
N GLY A 17 -24.82 -5.34 9.40
CA GLY A 17 -24.66 -6.16 8.19
C GLY A 17 -23.46 -5.78 7.31
N PHE A 18 -22.53 -4.97 7.81
CA PHE A 18 -21.30 -4.64 7.10
C PHE A 18 -20.29 -5.79 7.20
N PHE A 19 -19.50 -5.94 6.13
CA PHE A 19 -18.42 -6.91 6.09
C PHE A 19 -17.08 -6.25 6.41
N TRP A 20 -16.27 -6.94 7.19
CA TRP A 20 -14.88 -6.58 7.38
C TRP A 20 -14.06 -7.02 6.17
N VAL A 21 -13.44 -6.08 5.46
CA VAL A 21 -12.59 -6.35 4.31
C VAL A 21 -11.15 -5.94 4.63
N SER A 22 -10.22 -6.89 4.49
CA SER A 22 -8.79 -6.62 4.62
C SER A 22 -8.24 -6.11 3.29
N THR A 23 -8.37 -4.81 3.06
CA THR A 23 -7.88 -4.18 1.83
C THR A 23 -6.36 -4.26 1.73
N PRO A 24 -5.78 -4.35 0.51
CA PRO A 24 -4.33 -4.38 0.33
C PRO A 24 -3.65 -3.15 0.94
N LEU A 25 -2.52 -3.35 1.63
CA LEU A 25 -1.70 -2.26 2.17
C LEU A 25 -0.72 -1.69 1.14
N ILE A 26 -0.32 -2.50 0.14
CA ILE A 26 0.57 -2.09 -0.94
C ILE A 26 -0.28 -1.76 -2.17
N THR A 27 -0.07 -0.58 -2.74
CA THR A 27 -0.78 -0.08 -3.91
C THR A 27 0.20 0.44 -4.96
N ALA A 28 -0.18 0.33 -6.23
CA ALA A 28 0.47 1.04 -7.34
C ALA A 28 -0.36 2.24 -7.81
N SER A 29 -1.49 2.50 -7.14
CA SER A 29 -2.37 3.63 -7.41
C SER A 29 -2.05 4.75 -6.44
N ASP A 30 -1.87 5.96 -6.97
CA ASP A 30 -1.91 7.19 -6.18
C ASP A 30 -3.38 7.49 -5.88
N THR A 31 -3.77 7.31 -4.61
CA THR A 31 -5.16 7.28 -4.20
C THR A 31 -5.76 8.67 -4.03
N GLU A 32 -4.95 9.69 -3.74
CA GLU A 32 -5.45 11.02 -3.35
C GLU A 32 -4.63 12.19 -3.91
N GLY A 33 -3.56 11.93 -4.68
CA GLY A 33 -2.70 13.00 -5.20
C GLY A 33 -2.12 13.89 -4.11
N ALA A 34 -2.10 13.40 -2.87
CA ALA A 34 -1.86 14.17 -1.66
C ALA A 34 -0.74 13.51 -0.83
N GLY A 35 0.49 13.94 -1.08
CA GLY A 35 1.62 13.76 -0.16
C GLY A 35 2.70 12.77 -0.61
N GLU A 36 3.84 12.83 0.08
CA GLU A 36 4.94 11.88 -0.10
C GLU A 36 4.48 10.47 0.30
N MET A 37 4.32 9.58 -0.68
CA MET A 37 4.03 8.16 -0.44
C MET A 37 5.31 7.39 -0.13
N PHE A 38 5.25 6.49 0.85
CA PHE A 38 6.37 5.58 1.12
C PHE A 38 6.46 4.52 0.03
N ARG A 39 7.51 4.60 -0.79
CA ARG A 39 7.80 3.59 -1.82
C ARG A 39 8.21 2.26 -1.18
N VAL A 40 7.65 1.17 -1.70
CA VAL A 40 7.98 -0.20 -1.32
C VAL A 40 8.64 -0.87 -2.51
N SER A 41 9.88 -1.32 -2.33
CA SER A 41 10.69 -1.95 -3.38
C SER A 41 11.58 -3.02 -2.77
N THR A 42 11.83 -4.09 -3.52
CA THR A 42 12.82 -5.12 -3.15
C THR A 42 14.14 -4.94 -3.90
N LEU A 43 14.29 -3.87 -4.69
CA LEU A 43 15.51 -3.61 -5.44
C LEU A 43 16.66 -3.23 -4.50
N ASP A 44 17.86 -3.66 -4.87
CA ASP A 44 19.09 -3.20 -4.23
C ASP A 44 19.31 -1.71 -4.57
N LEU A 45 19.33 -0.87 -3.55
CA LEU A 45 19.51 0.58 -3.68
C LEU A 45 20.94 0.96 -4.10
N GLU A 46 21.93 0.12 -3.80
CA GLU A 46 23.32 0.34 -4.21
C GLU A 46 23.55 -0.04 -5.67
N ASN A 47 22.76 -1.00 -6.18
CA ASN A 47 22.87 -1.53 -7.54
C ASN A 47 21.53 -1.55 -8.29
N LEU A 48 20.90 -0.38 -8.39
CA LEU A 48 19.62 -0.24 -9.07
C LEU A 48 19.74 -0.60 -10.55
N PRO A 49 18.92 -1.52 -11.08
CA PRO A 49 18.88 -1.80 -12.50
C PRO A 49 18.37 -0.56 -13.24
N ARG A 50 19.14 -0.04 -14.20
CA ARG A 50 18.78 1.13 -15.01
C ARG A 50 18.50 0.74 -16.46
N ASN A 51 17.66 1.51 -17.13
CA ASN A 51 17.46 1.42 -18.58
C ASN A 51 18.56 2.20 -19.32
N ASP A 52 18.58 2.11 -20.65
CA ASP A 52 19.55 2.81 -21.51
C ASP A 52 19.48 4.35 -21.36
N SER A 53 18.35 4.87 -20.85
CA SER A 53 18.12 6.28 -20.52
C SER A 53 18.50 6.65 -19.08
N GLY A 54 19.08 5.72 -18.31
CA GLY A 54 19.50 5.93 -16.92
C GLY A 54 18.39 5.92 -15.87
N GLN A 55 17.14 5.64 -16.24
CA GLN A 55 15.99 5.54 -15.33
C GLN A 55 15.92 4.15 -14.70
N SER A 56 15.45 4.07 -13.45
CA SER A 56 15.29 2.79 -12.73
C SER A 56 14.27 1.87 -13.44
N ARG A 57 14.65 0.60 -13.60
CA ARG A 57 13.86 -0.48 -14.18
C ARG A 57 12.96 -1.10 -13.10
N PHE A 58 11.80 -0.49 -12.85
CA PHE A 58 10.80 -1.03 -11.93
C PHE A 58 10.11 -2.30 -12.45
N ASP A 59 10.27 -2.63 -13.74
CA ASP A 59 9.87 -3.92 -14.31
C ASP A 59 10.64 -5.11 -13.71
N LYS A 60 11.81 -4.84 -13.09
CA LYS A 60 12.59 -5.85 -12.36
C LYS A 60 12.32 -5.86 -10.85
N ASP A 61 11.47 -4.98 -10.36
CA ASP A 61 11.04 -4.98 -8.96
C ASP A 61 9.99 -6.08 -8.73
N PHE A 62 9.76 -6.47 -7.48
CA PHE A 62 8.88 -7.60 -7.13
C PHE A 62 7.47 -7.47 -7.72
N PHE A 63 6.92 -6.26 -7.75
CA PHE A 63 5.58 -5.97 -8.28
C PHE A 63 5.56 -5.65 -9.78
N GLY A 64 6.74 -5.60 -10.44
CA GLY A 64 6.89 -5.29 -11.87
C GLY A 64 6.48 -3.86 -12.27
N LYS A 65 6.17 -3.01 -11.29
CA LYS A 65 5.80 -1.60 -11.42
C LYS A 65 6.06 -0.89 -10.10
N GLU A 66 6.08 0.44 -10.13
CA GLU A 66 6.24 1.23 -8.92
C GLU A 66 5.11 0.96 -7.93
N SER A 67 5.47 0.78 -6.66
CA SER A 67 4.56 0.35 -5.59
C SER A 67 4.83 1.12 -4.30
N PHE A 68 3.78 1.34 -3.52
CA PHE A 68 3.76 2.24 -2.37
C PHE A 68 2.90 1.68 -1.24
N LEU A 69 3.09 2.20 -0.02
CA LEU A 69 2.13 1.99 1.07
C LEU A 69 0.91 2.90 0.86
N THR A 70 -0.29 2.31 0.90
CA THR A 70 -1.52 3.07 0.71
C THR A 70 -1.86 3.92 1.94
N VAL A 71 -2.28 5.17 1.71
CA VAL A 71 -2.81 6.07 2.74
C VAL A 71 -4.30 5.91 2.94
N SER A 72 -4.99 5.32 1.96
CA SER A 72 -6.43 5.09 1.96
C SER A 72 -6.77 3.77 1.26
N ALA A 73 -7.80 3.09 1.73
CA ALA A 73 -8.29 1.88 1.12
C ALA A 73 -9.27 2.23 -0.01
N ASN A 74 -8.86 2.00 -1.26
CA ASN A 74 -9.74 2.09 -2.43
C ASN A 74 -10.54 0.80 -2.65
#